data_AF-A0A961ZIN8-F1
#
_entry.id   AF-A0A961ZIN8-F1
#
_cell.length_a   1.000
_cell.length_b   1.000
_cell.length_c   1.000
_cell.angle_alpha   90.00
_cell.angle_beta   90.00
_cell.angle_gamma   90.00
#
_symmetry.space_group_name_H-M   'P 1'
#
loop_
_entity.id
_entity.type
_entity.pdbx_description
1 polymer ?
#
loop_
_entity_poly.entity_id
_entity_poly.type
_entity_poly.pdbx_seq_one_letter_code
_entity_poly.pdbx_strand_id
1 'polypeptide(L)'
;LWAVKYMIFLGLFGVSLASIEQAEHLAEIEPFKTAIVLKFVRAWPFVAYAGALVIAGLFVERFYCRYLCPLGAALAIPARMRMFDWLKRYKECGSPCQTCANECMVQAIHPTGEINPNECLNCMHCQVLYQSEEKCPVVIRKLKRRAAVSSPEMPRPKAEAIANHPNIRNQ
;
A
#
# COMPACT_ATOMS: atom_id res chain seq x y z
N LEU A 1 8.19 7.16 15.87
CA LEU A 1 8.40 7.92 14.62
C LEU A 1 7.11 8.32 13.91
N TRP A 2 6.05 7.50 13.92
CA TRP A 2 4.79 7.86 13.24
C TRP A 2 4.07 9.09 13.81
N ALA A 3 4.17 9.34 15.11
CA ALA A 3 3.58 10.53 15.73
C ALA A 3 4.20 11.83 15.20
N VAL A 4 5.45 11.79 14.69
CA VAL A 4 6.20 12.99 14.28
C VAL A 4 5.46 13.77 13.19
N LYS A 5 4.97 13.08 12.15
CA LYS A 5 4.20 13.75 11.08
C LYS A 5 2.92 14.43 11.60
N TYR A 6 2.24 13.81 12.58
CA TYR A 6 1.02 14.36 13.17
C TYR A 6 1.31 15.55 14.10
N MET A 7 2.41 15.50 14.85
CA MET A 7 2.87 16.61 15.68
C MET A 7 3.27 17.82 14.82
N ILE A 8 3.99 17.59 13.71
CA ILE A 8 4.34 18.64 12.75
C ILE A 8 3.08 19.23 12.13
N PHE A 9 2.13 18.40 11.71
CA PHE A 9 0.85 18.86 11.16
C PHE A 9 0.06 19.71 12.16
N LEU A 10 -0.13 19.24 13.41
CA LEU A 10 -0.83 19.98 14.45
C LEU A 10 -0.15 21.30 14.79
N GLY A 11 1.19 21.33 14.85
CA GLY A 11 1.95 22.55 15.06
C GLY A 11 1.77 23.56 13.94
N LEU A 12 1.92 23.13 12.68
CA LEU A 12 1.71 23.99 11.51
C LEU A 12 0.27 24.48 11.40
N PHE A 13 -0.71 23.59 11.65
CA PHE A 13 -2.13 23.94 11.67
C PHE A 13 -2.42 24.98 12.76
N GLY A 14 -1.90 24.79 13.96
CA GLY A 14 -2.05 25.76 15.06
C GLY A 14 -1.46 27.13 14.74
N VAL A 15 -0.27 27.19 14.15
CA VAL A 15 0.35 28.46 13.74
C VAL A 15 -0.44 29.12 12.60
N SER A 16 -0.96 28.33 11.65
CA SER A 16 -1.76 28.87 10.54
C SER A 16 -3.06 29.53 10.99
N LEU A 17 -3.65 29.07 12.10
CA LEU A 17 -4.82 29.71 12.71
C LEU A 17 -4.48 31.01 13.45
N ALA A 18 -3.23 31.17 13.89
CA ALA A 18 -2.76 32.35 14.61
C ALA A 18 -2.32 33.48 13.67
N SER A 19 -1.61 33.18 12.59
CA SER A 19 -1.24 34.19 11.58
C SER A 19 -0.90 33.57 10.22
N ILE A 20 -1.51 34.10 9.16
CA ILE A 20 -1.27 33.67 7.77
C ILE A 20 0.17 34.00 7.35
N GLU A 21 0.71 35.12 7.81
CA GLU A 21 2.07 35.59 7.50
C GLU A 21 3.17 34.65 8.06
N GLN A 22 3.02 34.14 9.29
CA GLN A 22 3.97 33.16 9.83
C GLN A 22 3.83 31.79 9.16
N ALA A 23 2.63 31.43 8.72
CA ALA A 23 2.41 30.20 7.96
C ALA A 23 3.15 30.23 6.61
N GLU A 24 3.20 31.38 5.93
CA GLU A 24 3.99 31.53 4.70
C GLU A 24 5.49 31.35 4.95
N HIS A 25 6.01 31.92 6.05
CA HIS A 25 7.42 31.75 6.44
C HIS A 25 7.77 30.30 6.84
N LEU A 26 6.87 29.60 7.52
CA LEU A 26 7.03 28.18 7.88
C LEU A 26 6.81 27.25 6.67
N ALA A 27 6.00 27.62 5.70
CA ALA A 27 5.87 26.90 4.43
C ALA A 27 7.16 26.99 3.58
N GLU A 28 8.07 27.91 3.88
CA GLU A 28 9.39 27.95 3.22
C GLU A 28 10.33 26.81 3.63
N ILE A 29 10.01 26.08 4.71
CA ILE A 29 10.72 24.85 5.12
C ILE A 29 10.42 23.67 4.18
N GLU A 30 9.51 23.82 3.21
CA GLU A 30 9.24 22.77 2.26
C GLU A 30 10.50 22.35 1.47
N PRO A 31 10.91 21.07 1.59
CA PRO A 31 12.11 20.61 0.92
C PRO A 31 11.96 20.63 -0.61
N PHE A 32 10.73 20.60 -1.13
CA PHE A 32 10.44 20.65 -2.55
C PHE A 32 10.78 22.01 -3.18
N LYS A 33 10.51 23.13 -2.47
CA LYS A 33 10.88 24.48 -2.93
C LYS A 33 12.39 24.60 -3.07
N THR A 34 13.13 24.04 -2.12
CA THR A 34 14.61 24.08 -2.15
C THR A 34 15.20 23.12 -3.18
N ALA A 35 14.73 21.86 -3.23
CA ALA A 35 15.30 20.82 -4.08
C ALA A 35 14.87 20.92 -5.56
N ILE A 36 13.59 21.21 -5.83
CA ILE A 36 13.02 21.19 -7.19
C ILE A 36 12.94 22.59 -7.78
N VAL A 37 12.34 23.55 -7.07
CA VAL A 37 12.07 24.89 -7.61
C VAL A 37 13.35 25.73 -7.68
N LEU A 38 14.09 25.79 -6.57
CA LEU A 38 15.29 26.62 -6.44
C LEU A 38 16.58 25.87 -6.78
N LYS A 39 16.52 24.58 -7.12
CA LYS A 39 17.68 23.74 -7.51
C LYS A 39 18.88 23.90 -6.56
N PHE A 40 18.62 23.90 -5.25
CA PHE A 40 19.60 24.10 -4.18
C PHE A 40 20.27 25.49 -4.14
N VAL A 41 19.78 26.47 -4.88
CA VAL A 41 20.22 27.88 -4.80
C VAL A 41 19.42 28.60 -3.72
N ARG A 42 19.67 28.26 -2.46
CA ARG A 42 19.06 28.89 -1.27
C ARG A 42 20.07 28.96 -0.13
N ALA A 43 19.72 29.66 0.96
CA ALA A 43 20.54 29.72 2.16
C ALA A 43 20.92 28.31 2.67
N TRP A 44 22.16 28.20 3.16
CA TRP A 44 22.80 26.93 3.50
C TRP A 44 21.99 25.98 4.40
N PRO A 45 21.18 26.44 5.39
CA PRO A 45 20.45 25.52 6.27
C PRO A 45 19.36 24.75 5.51
N PHE A 46 18.69 25.39 4.54
CA PHE A 46 17.65 24.75 3.74
C PHE A 46 18.24 23.72 2.78
N VAL A 47 19.41 24.02 2.22
CA VAL A 47 20.16 23.11 1.34
C VAL A 47 20.66 21.90 2.13
N ALA A 48 21.20 22.11 3.33
CA ALA A 48 21.62 21.04 4.23
C ALA A 48 20.44 20.16 4.66
N TYR A 49 19.29 20.75 4.99
CA TYR A 49 18.07 20.01 5.32
C TYR A 49 17.56 19.17 4.14
N ALA A 50 17.44 19.78 2.95
CA ALA A 50 17.02 19.06 1.74
C ALA A 50 18.00 17.94 1.38
N GLY A 51 19.31 18.20 1.49
CA GLY A 51 20.36 17.19 1.28
C GLY A 51 20.27 16.03 2.27
N ALA A 52 20.05 16.30 3.56
CA ALA A 52 19.86 15.27 4.58
C ALA A 52 18.63 14.39 4.28
N LEU A 53 17.53 14.98 3.80
CA LEU A 53 16.34 14.21 3.39
C LEU A 53 16.58 13.35 2.16
N VAL A 54 17.34 13.85 1.18
CA VAL A 54 17.73 13.06 0.00
C VAL A 54 18.60 11.88 0.41
N ILE A 55 19.59 12.11 1.28
CA ILE A 55 20.46 11.05 1.81
C ILE A 55 19.62 10.02 2.58
N ALA A 56 18.72 10.45 3.46
CA ALA A 56 17.81 9.55 4.17
C ALA A 56 16.90 8.75 3.21
N GLY A 57 16.48 9.37 2.11
CA GLY A 57 15.69 8.75 1.04
C GLY A 57 16.44 7.65 0.27
N LEU A 58 17.77 7.64 0.27
CA LEU A 58 18.57 6.56 -0.32
C LEU A 58 18.50 5.27 0.52
N PHE A 59 18.34 5.40 1.84
CA PHE A 59 18.25 4.25 2.76
C PHE A 59 16.80 3.80 2.99
N VAL A 60 15.86 4.74 2.94
CA VAL A 60 14.43 4.46 3.20
C VAL A 60 13.59 5.02 2.07
N GLU A 61 12.92 4.13 1.34
CA GLU A 61 12.00 4.52 0.27
C GLU A 61 10.96 5.52 0.81
N ARG A 62 10.88 6.69 0.17
CA ARG A 62 9.91 7.76 0.47
C ARG A 62 9.94 8.22 1.95
N PHE A 63 11.12 8.33 2.55
CA PHE A 63 11.34 8.77 3.94
C PHE A 63 10.54 10.02 4.34
N TYR A 64 10.58 11.08 3.52
CA TYR A 64 9.87 12.33 3.81
C TYR A 64 8.36 12.11 3.95
N CYS A 65 7.74 11.38 3.01
CA CYS A 65 6.30 11.10 3.04
C CYS A 65 5.90 10.26 4.25
N ARG A 66 6.77 9.35 4.71
CA ARG A 66 6.49 8.44 5.82
C ARG A 66 6.57 9.10 7.20
N TYR A 67 7.50 10.04 7.39
CA TYR A 67 7.81 10.54 8.74
C TYR A 67 7.63 12.05 8.95
N LEU A 68 7.68 12.85 7.88
CA LEU A 68 7.81 14.31 8.00
C LEU A 68 6.70 15.08 7.28
N CYS A 69 6.11 14.51 6.23
CA CYS A 69 5.16 15.20 5.36
C CYS A 69 3.86 15.57 6.10
N PRO A 70 3.58 16.87 6.35
CA PRO A 70 2.36 17.30 7.03
C PRO A 70 1.12 17.12 6.15
N LEU A 71 1.25 17.22 4.83
CA LEU A 71 0.16 16.92 3.88
C LEU A 71 -0.27 15.44 3.99
N GLY A 72 0.70 14.54 4.14
CA GLY A 72 0.43 13.11 4.37
C GLY A 72 -0.33 12.86 5.67
N ALA A 73 -0.02 13.61 6.74
CA ALA A 73 -0.77 13.56 7.99
C ALA A 73 -2.19 14.13 7.84
N ALA A 74 -2.34 15.24 7.12
CA ALA A 74 -3.65 15.85 6.85
C ALA A 74 -4.58 14.90 6.08
N LEU A 75 -4.06 14.24 5.03
CA LEU A 75 -4.81 13.29 4.21
C LEU A 75 -5.11 11.97 4.93
N ALA A 76 -4.31 11.59 5.91
CA ALA A 76 -4.55 10.39 6.72
C ALA A 76 -5.80 10.51 7.61
N ILE A 77 -6.17 11.72 8.06
CA ILE A 77 -7.31 11.97 8.94
C ILE A 77 -8.65 11.57 8.28
N PRO A 78 -9.01 12.09 7.07
CA PRO A 78 -10.22 11.64 6.38
C PRO A 78 -10.07 10.25 5.76
N ALA A 79 -8.85 9.77 5.47
CA ALA A 79 -8.63 8.41 4.96
C ALA A 79 -9.06 7.31 5.95
N ARG A 80 -9.09 7.61 7.26
CA ARG A 80 -9.67 6.71 8.29
C ARG A 80 -11.19 6.58 8.14
N MET A 81 -11.89 7.61 7.66
CA MET A 81 -13.34 7.57 7.43
C MET A 81 -13.70 6.89 6.11
N ARG A 82 -12.84 6.01 5.58
CA ARG A 82 -13.20 5.15 4.45
C ARG A 82 -14.31 4.20 4.88
N MET A 83 -15.52 4.63 4.57
CA MET A 83 -16.78 3.89 4.70
C MET A 83 -16.79 2.57 3.87
N PHE A 84 -15.83 2.37 2.96
CA PHE A 84 -15.77 1.22 2.06
C PHE A 84 -14.33 0.72 1.86
N ASP A 85 -13.97 -0.36 2.56
CA ASP A 85 -12.79 -1.18 2.28
C ASP A 85 -13.03 -2.03 1.04
N TRP A 86 -12.94 -1.41 -0.14
CA TRP A 86 -13.14 -2.08 -1.44
C TRP A 86 -11.97 -3.03 -1.80
N LEU A 87 -10.83 -2.97 -1.10
CA LEU A 87 -9.64 -3.71 -1.47
C LEU A 87 -9.84 -5.22 -1.22
N LYS A 88 -9.93 -5.99 -2.31
CA LYS A 88 -10.10 -7.43 -2.25
C LYS A 88 -8.81 -8.11 -1.83
N ARG A 89 -8.92 -9.10 -0.94
CA ARG A 89 -7.83 -9.98 -0.52
C ARG A 89 -8.31 -11.40 -0.36
N TYR A 90 -7.41 -12.35 -0.55
CA TYR A 90 -7.65 -13.75 -0.21
C TYR A 90 -7.42 -13.98 1.28
N LYS A 91 -7.96 -15.08 1.82
CA LYS A 91 -7.80 -15.46 3.23
C LYS A 91 -6.35 -15.84 3.55
N GLU A 92 -5.62 -16.31 2.56
CA GLU A 92 -4.22 -16.72 2.63
C GLU A 92 -3.24 -15.54 2.62
N CYS A 93 -3.71 -14.33 2.33
CA CYS A 93 -2.89 -13.12 2.30
C CYS A 93 -2.61 -12.63 3.72
N GLY A 94 -1.41 -12.83 4.23
CA GLY A 94 -0.99 -12.55 5.62
C GLY A 94 -0.51 -13.82 6.33
N SER A 95 -1.11 -14.97 6.05
CA SER A 95 -0.49 -16.26 6.38
C SER A 95 -0.99 -17.34 5.42
N PRO A 96 -0.10 -18.06 4.69
CA PRO A 96 1.36 -17.91 4.63
C PRO A 96 1.87 -16.86 3.61
N CYS A 97 1.00 -16.22 2.82
CA CYS A 97 1.43 -15.34 1.72
C CYS A 97 1.78 -13.93 2.20
N GLN A 98 3.01 -13.48 1.98
CA GLN A 98 3.51 -12.14 2.34
C GLN A 98 3.85 -11.25 1.12
N THR A 99 3.55 -11.70 -0.10
CA THR A 99 3.98 -11.02 -1.34
C THR A 99 3.54 -9.55 -1.39
N CYS A 100 2.25 -9.27 -1.16
CA CYS A 100 1.74 -7.91 -1.19
C CYS A 100 2.32 -7.02 -0.07
N ALA A 101 2.64 -7.59 1.10
CA ALA A 101 3.22 -6.83 2.20
C ALA A 101 4.66 -6.40 1.90
N ASN A 102 5.45 -7.32 1.30
CA ASN A 102 6.83 -7.07 0.93
C ASN A 102 6.97 -6.10 -0.25
N GLU A 103 6.07 -6.18 -1.24
CA GLU A 103 6.09 -5.27 -2.40
C GLU A 103 5.39 -3.92 -2.13
N CYS A 104 4.79 -3.73 -0.94
CA CYS A 104 4.15 -2.46 -0.61
C CYS A 104 5.22 -1.39 -0.33
N MET A 105 5.37 -0.43 -1.24
CA MET A 105 6.33 0.70 -1.15
C MET A 105 6.28 1.49 0.17
N VAL A 106 5.13 1.54 0.83
CA VAL A 106 4.93 2.26 2.11
C VAL A 106 4.78 1.32 3.29
N GLN A 107 4.84 0.00 3.07
CA GLN A 107 4.62 -1.02 4.10
C GLN A 107 3.33 -0.80 4.89
N ALA A 108 2.26 -0.40 4.19
CA ALA A 108 0.96 -0.17 4.80
C ALA A 108 0.24 -1.48 5.16
N ILE A 109 0.75 -2.64 4.73
CA ILE A 109 0.15 -3.93 4.96
C ILE A 109 0.85 -4.62 6.12
N HIS A 110 0.10 -4.94 7.18
CA HIS A 110 0.61 -5.69 8.32
C HIS A 110 0.91 -7.15 7.94
N PRO A 111 1.85 -7.82 8.64
CA PRO A 111 2.13 -9.24 8.42
C PRO A 111 0.89 -10.13 8.58
N THR A 112 -0.08 -9.74 9.41
CA THR A 112 -1.37 -10.43 9.57
C THR A 112 -2.25 -10.34 8.32
N GLY A 113 -1.96 -9.42 7.41
CA GLY A 113 -2.68 -9.20 6.17
C GLY A 113 -3.68 -8.05 6.21
N GLU A 114 -3.73 -7.28 7.28
CA GLU A 114 -4.57 -6.08 7.35
C GLU A 114 -3.88 -4.90 6.66
N ILE A 115 -4.67 -4.05 5.99
CA ILE A 115 -4.16 -2.83 5.34
C ILE A 115 -4.44 -1.66 6.29
N ASN A 116 -3.40 -0.92 6.68
CA ASN A 116 -3.55 0.29 7.46
C ASN A 116 -3.91 1.47 6.53
N PRO A 117 -5.15 2.00 6.62
CA PRO A 117 -5.59 3.08 5.74
C PRO A 117 -4.86 4.39 5.98
N ASN A 118 -4.23 4.59 7.14
CA ASN A 118 -3.53 5.82 7.48
C ASN A 118 -2.18 5.97 6.75
N GLU A 119 -1.62 4.88 6.23
CA GLU A 119 -0.40 4.90 5.40
C GLU A 119 -0.64 4.49 3.96
N CYS A 120 -1.76 3.82 3.69
CA CYS A 120 -2.07 3.36 2.35
C CYS A 120 -2.24 4.54 1.40
N LEU A 121 -1.30 4.70 0.47
CA LEU A 121 -1.36 5.71 -0.60
C LEU A 121 -2.38 5.37 -1.71
N ASN A 122 -3.13 4.27 -1.59
CA ASN A 122 -4.10 3.82 -2.59
C ASN A 122 -3.52 3.68 -4.02
N CYS A 123 -2.26 3.27 -4.13
CA CYS A 123 -1.58 3.06 -5.41
C CYS A 123 -2.08 1.85 -6.22
N MET A 124 -2.96 1.02 -5.63
CA MET A 124 -3.54 -0.19 -6.23
C MET A 124 -2.55 -1.29 -6.66
N HIS A 125 -1.26 -1.18 -6.33
CA HIS A 125 -0.25 -2.21 -6.62
C HIS A 125 -0.65 -3.58 -6.05
N CYS A 126 -1.18 -3.60 -4.83
CA CYS A 126 -1.65 -4.83 -4.20
C CYS A 126 -2.84 -5.49 -4.92
N GLN A 127 -3.69 -4.71 -5.61
CA GLN A 127 -4.81 -5.24 -6.40
C GLN A 127 -4.33 -5.83 -7.73
N VAL A 128 -3.31 -5.23 -8.35
CA VAL A 128 -2.63 -5.80 -9.51
C VAL A 128 -1.98 -7.14 -9.14
N LEU A 129 -1.25 -7.17 -8.02
CA LEU A 129 -0.66 -8.41 -7.51
C LEU A 129 -1.70 -9.46 -7.18
N TYR A 130 -2.82 -9.08 -6.56
CA TYR A 130 -3.91 -10.00 -6.22
C TYR A 130 -4.42 -10.80 -7.43
N GLN A 131 -4.41 -10.22 -8.63
CA GLN A 131 -4.86 -10.86 -9.87
C GLN A 131 -3.73 -11.45 -10.73
N SER A 132 -2.47 -11.24 -10.35
CA SER A 132 -1.32 -11.66 -11.16
C SER A 132 -1.21 -13.17 -11.27
N GLU A 133 -1.19 -13.67 -12.50
CA GLU A 133 -1.02 -15.10 -12.81
C GLU A 133 0.41 -15.61 -12.55
N GLU A 134 1.37 -14.70 -12.43
CA GLU A 134 2.80 -15.02 -12.26
C GLU A 134 3.29 -14.84 -10.83
N LYS A 135 2.72 -13.88 -10.09
CA LYS A 135 3.19 -13.53 -8.74
C LYS A 135 2.30 -14.04 -7.62
N CYS A 136 0.98 -14.14 -7.84
CA CYS A 136 0.05 -14.48 -6.76
C CYS A 136 -0.01 -16.01 -6.55
N PRO A 137 0.42 -16.54 -5.38
CA PRO A 137 0.41 -17.99 -5.15
C PRO A 137 -0.98 -18.61 -5.23
N VAL A 138 -2.02 -17.86 -4.84
CA VAL A 138 -3.41 -18.32 -4.88
C VAL A 138 -3.89 -18.48 -6.33
N VAL A 139 -3.62 -17.50 -7.19
CA VAL A 139 -4.00 -17.53 -8.61
C VAL A 139 -3.23 -18.63 -9.33
N ILE A 140 -1.92 -18.73 -9.12
CA ILE A 140 -1.07 -19.79 -9.69
C ILE A 140 -1.61 -21.18 -9.33
N ARG A 141 -1.93 -21.42 -8.04
CA ARG A 141 -2.50 -22.71 -7.59
C ARG A 141 -3.85 -22.99 -8.25
N LYS A 142 -4.70 -21.97 -8.41
CA LYS A 142 -6.02 -22.10 -9.06
C LYS A 142 -5.89 -22.44 -10.54
N LEU A 143 -4.97 -21.79 -11.25
CA LEU A 143 -4.68 -22.05 -12.65
C LEU A 143 -4.09 -23.46 -12.85
N LYS A 144 -3.10 -23.85 -12.04
CA LYS A 144 -2.53 -25.21 -12.06
C LYS A 144 -3.59 -26.30 -11.81
N ARG A 145 -4.48 -26.09 -10.83
CA ARG A 145 -5.59 -27.02 -10.56
C ARG A 145 -6.55 -27.13 -11.74
N ARG A 146 -6.92 -26.00 -12.36
CA ARG A 146 -7.78 -26.00 -13.54
C ARG A 146 -7.15 -26.75 -14.70
N ALA A 147 -5.87 -26.48 -14.98
CA ALA A 147 -5.10 -27.17 -16.01
C ALA A 147 -5.03 -28.69 -15.77
N ALA A 148 -4.82 -29.12 -14.52
CA ALA A 148 -4.81 -30.53 -14.15
C ALA A 148 -6.17 -31.21 -14.41
N VAL A 149 -7.28 -30.54 -14.05
CA VAL A 149 -8.63 -31.09 -14.27
C VAL A 149 -9.03 -31.10 -15.75
N SER A 150 -8.55 -30.14 -16.55
CA SER A 150 -8.80 -30.10 -17.99
C SER A 150 -7.92 -31.03 -18.81
N SER A 151 -6.91 -31.66 -18.19
CA SER A 151 -5.98 -32.54 -18.91
C SER A 151 -6.68 -33.83 -19.38
N PRO A 152 -6.55 -34.23 -20.66
CA PRO A 152 -7.19 -35.42 -21.20
C PRO A 152 -6.73 -36.73 -20.54
N GLU A 153 -5.61 -36.72 -19.84
CA GLU A 153 -5.01 -37.85 -19.10
C GLU A 153 -5.73 -38.17 -17.77
N MET A 154 -6.57 -37.27 -17.24
CA MET A 154 -7.30 -37.52 -15.99
C MET A 154 -8.29 -38.69 -16.19
N PRO A 155 -8.25 -39.75 -15.36
CA PRO A 155 -9.20 -40.84 -15.45
C PRO A 155 -10.59 -40.27 -15.19
N ARG A 156 -11.43 -40.22 -16.25
CA ARG A 156 -12.85 -39.91 -16.07
C ARG A 156 -13.41 -40.99 -15.15
N PRO A 157 -14.18 -40.63 -14.11
CA PRO A 157 -14.84 -41.64 -13.29
C PRO A 157 -15.62 -42.56 -14.23
N LYS A 158 -15.33 -43.88 -14.14
CA LYS A 158 -16.03 -44.89 -14.93
C LYS A 158 -17.54 -44.72 -14.72
N ALA A 159 -18.34 -44.90 -15.77
CA ALA A 159 -19.79 -44.75 -15.71
C ALA A 159 -20.44 -45.59 -14.59
N GLU A 160 -19.82 -46.70 -14.20
CA GLU A 160 -20.21 -47.54 -13.06
C GLU A 160 -20.22 -46.81 -11.71
N ALA A 161 -19.35 -45.82 -11.51
CA ALA A 161 -19.34 -45.00 -10.29
C ALA A 161 -20.56 -44.05 -10.19
N ILE A 162 -21.26 -43.82 -11.30
CA ILE A 162 -22.43 -42.95 -11.38
C ILE A 162 -23.72 -43.79 -11.27
N ALA A 163 -23.67 -45.11 -11.45
CA ALA A 163 -24.85 -45.99 -11.47
C ALA A 163 -25.68 -45.96 -10.17
N ASN A 164 -25.07 -45.64 -9.03
CA ASN A 164 -25.75 -45.51 -7.73
C ASN A 164 -26.12 -44.06 -7.38
N HIS A 165 -26.02 -43.12 -8.33
CA HIS A 165 -26.36 -41.72 -8.07
C HIS A 165 -27.88 -41.57 -7.93
N PRO A 166 -28.41 -40.98 -6.84
CA PRO A 166 -29.84 -40.95 -6.51
C PRO A 166 -30.73 -40.18 -7.51
N ASN A 167 -30.12 -39.58 -8.54
CA ASN A 167 -30.81 -38.87 -9.62
C ASN A 167 -30.80 -39.62 -10.97
N ILE A 168 -30.28 -40.86 -11.01
CA ILE A 168 -30.43 -41.73 -12.18
C ILE A 168 -31.75 -42.48 -12.05
N ARG A 169 -32.73 -42.09 -12.85
CA ARG A 169 -33.94 -42.89 -13.07
C ARG A 169 -33.56 -44.00 -14.03
N ASN A 170 -33.46 -45.23 -13.53
CA ASN A 170 -33.38 -46.42 -14.38
C ASN A 170 -34.63 -46.47 -15.27
N GLN A 171 -34.43 -46.27 -16.57
CA GLN A 171 -35.41 -46.62 -17.60
C GLN A 171 -35.21 -48.08 -18.00
#